data_AF-A0AAI8YWY3-F1
#
_entry.id   AF-A0AAI8YWY3-F1
#
_cell.length_a   1.000
_cell.length_b   1.000
_cell.length_c   1.000
_cell.angle_alpha   90.00
_cell.angle_beta   90.00
_cell.angle_gamma   90.00
#
_symmetry.space_group_name_H-M   'P 1'
#
loop_
_entity.id
_entity.type
_entity.pdbx_description
1 polymer ?
#
loop_
_entity_poly.entity_id
_entity_poly.type
_entity_poly.pdbx_seq_one_letter_code
_entity_poly.pdbx_strand_id
1 'polypeptide(L)'
;MQATQAPHAPQESQASEASKDPKGSERAQVPEEEDPSSSSSSSSSEDEDEDPRDYNTSIGSAIPVGFRLPNCVVSAVELLTYFPYHLQWPDIVFRLWRAGFRSPTMAKTQLYARGTLNKTELKRRHDAIRQQIKTAGKGPSWFGPAFNGATNAPYKDDPRLQPISAADYPRTECPNGVMEHYDVSDAQTPQTSTFRQKPDPATLSQVANGVIHHPQGLEAGIVTKVMLFAAARDWVDPATGRQWTTDDIPALAFRLGFGLPQEAYTDTWDQLCLESCEAIDRPTA
;
A
#
# COMPACT_ATOMS: atom_id res chain seq x y z
N MET A 1 -4.12 -39.03 44.33
CA MET A 1 -3.06 -39.92 43.85
C MET A 1 -2.41 -39.28 42.64
N GLN A 2 -1.09 -39.11 42.75
CA GLN A 2 -0.07 -38.91 41.71
C GLN A 2 -0.22 -37.73 40.73
N ALA A 3 0.58 -36.69 41.03
CA ALA A 3 1.05 -35.67 40.12
C ALA A 3 2.21 -36.23 39.28
N THR A 4 2.26 -35.87 37.99
CA THR A 4 3.37 -36.19 37.09
C THR A 4 4.00 -34.89 36.60
N GLN A 5 5.13 -34.53 37.19
CA GLN A 5 6.04 -33.49 36.71
C GLN A 5 6.85 -34.02 35.52
N ALA A 6 6.99 -33.20 34.48
CA ALA A 6 7.90 -33.44 33.36
C ALA A 6 9.24 -32.71 33.57
N PRO A 7 10.36 -33.26 33.05
CA PRO A 7 11.70 -32.91 33.50
C PRO A 7 12.32 -31.69 32.82
N HIS A 8 13.10 -30.98 33.64
CA HIS A 8 14.06 -29.93 33.32
C HIS A 8 15.10 -30.39 32.27
N ALA A 9 15.33 -29.58 31.24
CA ALA A 9 16.50 -29.69 30.35
C ALA A 9 17.62 -28.71 30.79
N PRO A 10 18.90 -29.02 30.52
CA PRO A 10 20.05 -28.35 31.14
C PRO A 10 20.47 -27.07 30.42
N GLN A 11 20.92 -26.09 31.21
CA GLN A 11 21.69 -24.94 30.76
C GLN A 11 23.12 -25.38 30.40
N GLU A 12 23.54 -25.10 29.17
CA GLU A 12 24.96 -25.04 28.81
C GLU A 12 25.47 -23.61 28.95
N SER A 13 26.68 -23.53 29.50
CA SER A 13 27.44 -22.33 29.81
C SER A 13 28.82 -22.46 29.14
N GLN A 14 29.57 -21.34 29.11
CA GLN A 14 30.97 -21.19 28.65
C GLN A 14 31.10 -20.97 27.13
N ALA A 15 31.99 -20.15 26.57
CA ALA A 15 33.27 -19.53 26.98
C ALA A 15 33.48 -18.31 26.02
N SER A 16 33.81 -17.09 26.46
CA SER A 16 35.14 -16.49 26.68
C SER A 16 36.12 -16.39 25.47
N GLU A 17 36.60 -15.15 25.27
CA GLU A 17 37.97 -14.72 24.87
C GLU A 17 38.38 -14.39 23.41
N ALA A 18 39.28 -13.37 23.39
CA ALA A 18 40.22 -12.88 22.35
C ALA A 18 39.66 -11.93 21.26
N SER A 19 39.94 -10.61 21.28
CA SER A 19 41.22 -9.86 21.15
C SER A 19 41.94 -10.03 19.81
N LYS A 20 41.92 -8.96 18.98
CA LYS A 20 43.08 -8.37 18.28
C LYS A 20 42.69 -7.18 17.40
N ASP A 21 43.25 -6.01 17.73
CA ASP A 21 43.40 -4.82 16.88
C ASP A 21 44.45 -5.07 15.75
N PRO A 22 44.92 -4.03 15.01
CA PRO A 22 44.29 -3.43 13.84
C PRO A 22 45.21 -3.53 12.61
N LYS A 23 44.70 -3.26 11.40
CA LYS A 23 45.58 -2.98 10.24
C LYS A 23 45.09 -1.76 9.49
N GLY A 24 45.90 -0.71 9.58
CA GLY A 24 45.82 0.45 8.73
C GLY A 24 46.11 0.12 7.27
N SER A 25 45.56 0.94 6.39
CA SER A 25 46.07 1.13 5.05
C SER A 25 45.95 2.61 4.73
N GLU A 26 47.10 3.28 4.74
CA GLU A 26 47.34 4.49 3.98
C GLU A 26 46.89 4.26 2.53
N ARG A 27 46.18 5.24 1.94
CA ARG A 27 46.15 5.40 0.50
C ARG A 27 46.43 6.86 0.17
N ALA A 28 47.52 7.01 -0.58
CA ALA A 28 48.14 8.24 -1.01
C ALA A 28 47.23 9.13 -1.86
N GLN A 29 47.44 10.43 -1.67
CA GLN A 29 47.09 11.52 -2.57
C GLN A 29 47.97 11.49 -3.82
N VAL A 30 47.38 11.69 -5.01
CA VAL A 30 48.00 12.32 -6.19
C VAL A 30 46.86 12.83 -7.12
N PRO A 31 47.09 13.73 -8.09
CA PRO A 31 46.79 15.16 -7.99
C PRO A 31 45.75 15.64 -9.02
N GLU A 32 45.39 16.92 -8.90
CA GLU A 32 44.68 17.73 -9.89
C GLU A 32 45.42 17.77 -11.24
N GLU A 33 44.69 17.56 -12.33
CA GLU A 33 44.96 18.18 -13.63
C GLU A 33 43.65 18.79 -14.14
N GLU A 34 43.63 20.12 -14.12
CA GLU A 34 42.72 20.94 -14.92
C GLU A 34 43.18 20.88 -16.38
N ASP A 35 42.25 20.74 -17.32
CA ASP A 35 42.39 21.44 -18.60
C ASP A 35 41.02 21.72 -19.25
N PRO A 36 40.84 22.90 -19.87
CA PRO A 36 39.58 23.36 -20.42
C PRO A 36 39.48 23.04 -21.91
N SER A 37 38.34 22.52 -22.37
CA SER A 37 37.97 22.73 -23.78
C SER A 37 36.47 22.87 -23.96
N SER A 38 36.13 24.03 -24.49
CA SER A 38 34.84 24.44 -24.99
C SER A 38 34.49 23.67 -26.27
N SER A 39 33.29 23.09 -26.32
CA SER A 39 32.60 22.86 -27.58
C SER A 39 31.12 23.16 -27.41
N SER A 40 30.74 24.30 -27.97
CA SER A 40 29.38 24.79 -28.07
C SER A 40 28.65 24.01 -29.16
N SER A 41 27.82 23.04 -28.77
CA SER A 41 26.80 22.45 -29.62
C SER A 41 25.44 23.03 -29.26
N SER A 42 25.02 24.00 -30.06
CA SER A 42 23.68 24.58 -30.07
C SER A 42 22.69 23.50 -30.51
N SER A 43 21.95 22.96 -29.55
CA SER A 43 20.80 22.09 -29.79
C SER A 43 19.55 22.92 -29.51
N SER A 44 18.88 23.32 -30.58
CA SER A 44 17.56 23.92 -30.58
C SER A 44 16.58 22.96 -29.90
N SER A 45 16.27 23.19 -28.63
CA SER A 45 15.10 22.59 -27.99
C SER A 45 13.89 23.35 -28.51
N GLU A 46 13.19 22.75 -29.45
CA GLU A 46 11.78 23.04 -29.67
C GLU A 46 11.09 22.69 -28.35
N ASP A 47 10.83 23.72 -27.53
CA ASP A 47 9.99 23.65 -26.36
C ASP A 47 8.58 23.31 -26.86
N GLU A 48 8.32 22.02 -27.07
CA GLU A 48 6.97 21.51 -27.02
C GLU A 48 6.41 21.91 -25.66
N ASP A 49 5.39 22.76 -25.66
CA ASP A 49 4.53 23.05 -24.52
C ASP A 49 4.00 21.71 -23.98
N GLU A 50 4.80 21.02 -23.17
CA GLU A 50 4.39 19.85 -22.41
C GLU A 50 3.37 20.35 -21.39
N ASP A 51 2.10 20.32 -21.82
CA ASP A 51 0.92 20.44 -20.98
C ASP A 51 1.21 19.68 -19.67
N PRO A 52 1.17 20.35 -18.50
CA PRO A 52 1.66 19.81 -17.25
C PRO A 52 1.15 18.38 -17.08
N ARG A 53 2.08 17.42 -17.12
CA ARG A 53 1.77 15.99 -17.18
C ARG A 53 0.84 15.63 -16.01
N ASP A 54 -0.46 15.53 -16.29
CA ASP A 54 -1.42 15.10 -15.27
C ASP A 54 -1.32 13.58 -15.13
N TYR A 55 -0.48 13.18 -14.17
CA TYR A 55 -0.16 11.79 -13.84
C TYR A 55 -1.36 10.97 -13.36
N ASN A 56 -2.54 11.58 -13.13
CA ASN A 56 -3.69 10.91 -12.53
C ASN A 56 -4.99 10.98 -13.34
N THR A 57 -4.97 11.51 -14.56
CA THR A 57 -6.17 11.61 -15.43
C THR A 57 -6.99 10.32 -15.51
N SER A 58 -6.34 9.16 -15.63
CA SER A 58 -6.99 7.84 -15.75
C SER A 58 -7.67 7.31 -14.49
N ILE A 59 -7.42 7.91 -13.33
CA ILE A 59 -8.11 7.62 -12.06
C ILE A 59 -8.64 8.90 -11.39
N GLY A 60 -8.81 9.98 -12.15
CA GLY A 60 -9.14 11.32 -11.62
C GLY A 60 -10.46 11.38 -10.84
N SER A 61 -11.36 10.41 -11.06
CA SER A 61 -12.64 10.30 -10.36
C SER A 61 -12.54 9.72 -8.95
N ALA A 62 -11.42 9.11 -8.60
CA ALA A 62 -11.23 8.46 -7.30
C ALA A 62 -11.05 9.49 -6.17
N ILE A 63 -11.43 9.10 -4.95
CA ILE A 63 -11.40 10.01 -3.81
C ILE A 63 -9.95 10.40 -3.44
N PRO A 64 -9.68 11.68 -3.13
CA PRO A 64 -8.34 12.09 -2.74
C PRO A 64 -7.92 11.48 -1.40
N VAL A 65 -6.62 11.47 -1.17
CA VAL A 65 -5.96 10.94 0.04
C VAL A 65 -6.43 11.60 1.35
N GLY A 66 -7.07 12.76 1.27
CA GLY A 66 -7.60 13.51 2.42
C GLY A 66 -8.91 12.97 3.00
N PHE A 67 -9.52 11.95 2.39
CA PHE A 67 -10.65 11.23 2.99
C PHE A 67 -10.14 10.03 3.80
N ARG A 68 -10.84 9.69 4.88
CA ARG A 68 -10.46 8.52 5.69
C ARG A 68 -10.93 7.20 5.08
N LEU A 69 -10.15 6.15 5.34
CA LEU A 69 -10.53 4.76 5.07
C LEU A 69 -11.69 4.32 5.98
N PRO A 70 -12.46 3.29 5.60
CA PRO A 70 -13.50 2.74 6.47
C PRO A 70 -12.91 2.03 7.68
N ASN A 71 -13.65 2.02 8.80
CA ASN A 71 -13.22 1.34 10.02
C ASN A 71 -13.53 -0.15 9.97
N CYS A 72 -12.92 -0.88 9.03
CA CYS A 72 -13.11 -2.31 8.89
C CYS A 72 -11.93 -2.98 8.20
N VAL A 73 -12.02 -4.31 8.13
CA VAL A 73 -11.16 -5.16 7.32
C VAL A 73 -11.42 -4.93 5.82
N VAL A 74 -10.35 -4.72 5.05
CA VAL A 74 -10.40 -4.41 3.60
C VAL A 74 -9.36 -5.23 2.87
N SER A 75 -9.67 -5.82 1.71
CA SER A 75 -8.68 -6.55 0.89
C SER A 75 -7.72 -5.60 0.15
N ALA A 76 -6.56 -6.11 -0.27
CA ALA A 76 -5.65 -5.37 -1.15
C ALA A 76 -6.34 -4.85 -2.43
N VAL A 77 -7.23 -5.64 -3.02
CA VAL A 77 -7.91 -5.30 -4.27
C VAL A 77 -8.99 -4.23 -4.02
N GLU A 78 -9.68 -4.28 -2.88
CA GLU A 78 -10.60 -3.22 -2.46
C GLU A 78 -9.88 -1.89 -2.24
N LEU A 79 -8.70 -1.91 -1.62
CA LEU A 79 -7.86 -0.72 -1.46
C LEU A 79 -7.45 -0.15 -2.82
N LEU A 80 -6.96 -0.99 -3.73
CA LEU A 80 -6.56 -0.55 -5.07
C LEU A 80 -7.76 -0.06 -5.90
N THR A 81 -8.94 -0.63 -5.73
CA THR A 81 -10.13 -0.27 -6.51
C THR A 81 -10.75 1.04 -6.01
N TYR A 82 -11.05 1.11 -4.72
CA TYR A 82 -11.85 2.18 -4.13
C TYR A 82 -11.00 3.33 -3.56
N PHE A 83 -9.76 3.06 -3.16
CA PHE A 83 -8.87 4.01 -2.47
C PHE A 83 -7.48 4.13 -3.14
N PRO A 84 -7.39 4.31 -4.47
CA PRO A 84 -6.10 4.23 -5.19
C PRO A 84 -5.09 5.31 -4.81
N TYR A 85 -5.53 6.44 -4.24
CA TYR A 85 -4.65 7.52 -3.78
C TYR A 85 -4.10 7.28 -2.37
N HIS A 86 -4.65 6.33 -1.62
CA HIS A 86 -4.17 5.93 -0.28
C HIS A 86 -2.90 5.09 -0.34
N LEU A 87 -2.37 4.81 -1.54
CA LEU A 87 -0.97 4.37 -1.72
C LEU A 87 0.06 5.43 -1.28
N GLN A 88 -0.40 6.61 -0.90
CA GLN A 88 0.43 7.59 -0.21
C GLN A 88 0.51 7.32 1.31
N TRP A 89 -0.19 6.32 1.86
CA TRP A 89 -0.17 5.96 3.28
C TRP A 89 0.80 4.78 3.50
N PRO A 90 1.75 4.88 4.45
CA PRO A 90 2.84 3.90 4.58
C PRO A 90 2.33 2.50 4.89
N ASP A 91 1.39 2.39 5.82
CA ASP A 91 0.86 1.11 6.26
C ASP A 91 0.21 0.34 5.10
N ILE A 92 -0.47 1.07 4.21
CA ILE A 92 -1.09 0.52 3.01
C ILE A 92 -0.02 0.03 2.03
N VAL A 93 1.00 0.85 1.75
CA VAL A 93 2.08 0.44 0.83
C VAL A 93 2.87 -0.74 1.36
N PHE A 94 3.22 -0.74 2.64
CA PHE A 94 3.95 -1.83 3.27
C PHE A 94 3.15 -3.12 3.20
N ARG A 95 1.88 -3.10 3.61
CA ARG A 95 1.00 -4.27 3.50
C ARG A 95 0.98 -4.83 2.07
N LEU A 96 0.73 -3.99 1.08
CA LEU A 96 0.69 -4.42 -0.32
C LEU A 96 2.04 -4.96 -0.82
N TRP A 97 3.15 -4.33 -0.47
CA TRP A 97 4.49 -4.82 -0.83
C TRP A 97 4.84 -6.14 -0.17
N ARG A 98 4.49 -6.32 1.12
CA ARG A 98 4.70 -7.59 1.83
C ARG A 98 3.85 -8.72 1.25
N ALA A 99 2.66 -8.41 0.75
CA ALA A 99 1.81 -9.35 0.01
C ALA A 99 2.27 -9.62 -1.43
N GLY A 100 3.33 -8.96 -1.90
CA GLY A 100 3.90 -9.19 -3.24
C GLY A 100 3.37 -8.26 -4.33
N PHE A 101 2.41 -7.38 -4.05
CA PHE A 101 1.98 -6.37 -5.02
C PHE A 101 3.17 -5.46 -5.36
N ARG A 102 3.42 -5.27 -6.65
CA ARG A 102 4.43 -4.33 -7.16
C ARG A 102 3.73 -3.24 -7.97
N SER A 103 4.41 -2.12 -8.17
CA SER A 103 3.83 -0.95 -8.83
C SER A 103 3.17 -1.25 -10.20
N PRO A 104 3.72 -2.13 -11.07
CA PRO A 104 3.03 -2.52 -12.30
C PRO A 104 1.70 -3.24 -12.06
N THR A 105 1.65 -4.16 -11.09
CA THR A 105 0.42 -4.89 -10.75
C THR A 105 -0.61 -3.96 -10.12
N MET A 106 -0.20 -3.10 -9.19
CA MET A 106 -1.08 -2.08 -8.59
C MET A 106 -1.68 -1.17 -9.65
N ALA A 107 -0.86 -0.67 -10.59
CA ALA A 107 -1.32 0.18 -11.68
C ALA A 107 -2.32 -0.57 -12.59
N LYS A 108 -2.01 -1.82 -12.94
CA LYS A 108 -2.90 -2.67 -13.75
C LYS A 108 -4.25 -2.86 -13.07
N THR A 109 -4.28 -3.23 -11.78
CA THR A 109 -5.51 -3.41 -11.01
C THR A 109 -6.33 -2.13 -10.95
N GLN A 110 -5.68 -0.99 -10.68
CA GLN A 110 -6.35 0.32 -10.62
C GLN A 110 -6.99 0.72 -11.95
N LEU A 111 -6.28 0.55 -13.07
CA LEU A 111 -6.80 0.88 -14.40
C LEU A 111 -7.88 -0.10 -14.86
N TYR A 112 -7.71 -1.39 -14.55
CA TYR A 112 -8.72 -2.41 -14.82
C TYR A 112 -10.03 -2.08 -14.10
N ALA A 113 -9.98 -1.75 -12.81
CA ALA A 113 -11.14 -1.36 -12.02
C ALA A 113 -11.91 -0.18 -12.65
N ARG A 114 -11.22 0.72 -13.36
CA ARG A 114 -11.79 1.92 -14.03
C ARG A 114 -12.10 1.72 -15.51
N GLY A 115 -11.81 0.55 -16.08
CA GLY A 115 -11.97 0.27 -17.52
C GLY A 115 -11.05 1.11 -18.43
N THR A 116 -9.94 1.62 -17.88
CA THR A 116 -8.98 2.49 -18.60
C THR A 116 -7.64 1.78 -18.87
N LEU A 117 -7.59 0.45 -18.71
CA LEU A 117 -6.38 -0.34 -18.90
C LEU A 117 -5.94 -0.36 -20.37
N ASN A 118 -4.94 0.44 -20.69
CA ASN A 118 -4.20 0.40 -21.95
C ASN A 118 -2.71 0.62 -21.70
N LYS A 119 -1.87 0.40 -22.71
CA LYS A 119 -0.40 0.46 -22.59
C LYS A 119 0.12 1.83 -22.13
N THR A 120 -0.45 2.90 -22.68
CA THR A 120 -0.04 4.28 -22.35
C THR A 120 -0.39 4.61 -20.91
N GLU A 121 -1.63 4.32 -20.50
CA GLU A 121 -2.10 4.59 -19.14
C GLU A 121 -1.40 3.70 -18.12
N LEU A 122 -1.09 2.44 -18.46
CA LEU A 122 -0.33 1.56 -17.59
C LEU A 122 1.05 2.12 -17.28
N LYS A 123 1.76 2.65 -18.28
CA LYS A 123 3.07 3.29 -18.09
C LYS A 123 2.94 4.53 -17.21
N ARG A 124 2.00 5.43 -17.53
CA ARG A 124 1.75 6.67 -16.77
C ARG A 124 1.43 6.38 -15.31
N ARG A 125 0.50 5.44 -15.08
CA ARG A 125 0.07 5.08 -13.73
C ARG A 125 1.16 4.38 -12.94
N HIS A 126 1.93 3.51 -13.59
CA HIS A 126 3.10 2.88 -12.97
C HIS A 126 4.10 3.94 -12.46
N ASP A 127 4.42 4.94 -13.29
CA ASP A 127 5.32 6.03 -12.90
C ASP A 127 4.72 6.91 -11.80
N ALA A 128 3.40 7.17 -11.86
CA ALA A 128 2.67 7.90 -10.83
C ALA A 128 2.73 7.19 -9.46
N ILE A 129 2.50 5.87 -9.42
CA ILE A 129 2.60 5.07 -8.18
C ILE A 129 4.03 5.12 -7.63
N ARG A 130 5.04 4.95 -8.48
CA ARG A 130 6.44 5.05 -8.05
C ARG A 130 6.74 6.42 -7.44
N GLN A 131 6.22 7.49 -8.04
CA GLN A 131 6.40 8.83 -7.52
C GLN A 131 5.62 9.08 -6.23
N GLN A 132 4.41 8.53 -6.07
CA GLN A 132 3.64 8.58 -4.83
C GLN A 132 4.42 7.91 -3.68
N ILE A 133 4.90 6.69 -3.89
CA ILE A 133 5.70 5.95 -2.90
C ILE A 133 6.99 6.71 -2.56
N LYS A 134 7.71 7.22 -3.58
CA LYS A 134 8.94 8.00 -3.37
C LYS A 134 8.67 9.28 -2.59
N THR A 135 7.59 10.00 -2.90
CA THR A 135 7.25 11.27 -2.26
C THR A 135 6.84 11.05 -0.81
N ALA A 136 6.02 10.04 -0.55
CA ALA A 136 5.62 9.69 0.80
C ALA A 136 6.81 9.19 1.65
N GLY A 137 7.73 8.43 1.05
CA GLY A 137 8.97 7.97 1.71
C GLY A 137 9.98 9.07 2.08
N LYS A 138 9.89 10.28 1.50
CA LYS A 138 10.72 11.44 1.89
C LYS A 138 10.25 12.11 3.18
N GLY A 139 9.05 11.78 3.66
CA GLY A 139 8.53 12.32 4.89
C GLY A 139 9.38 11.90 6.09
N PRO A 140 9.48 12.74 7.14
CA PRO A 140 10.26 12.43 8.34
C PRO A 140 9.79 11.17 9.10
N SER A 141 8.60 10.64 8.77
CA SER A 141 7.93 9.56 9.49
C SER A 141 8.03 8.16 8.87
N TRP A 142 8.30 8.02 7.56
CA TRP A 142 8.27 6.68 6.92
C TRP A 142 9.51 5.86 7.21
N PHE A 143 10.67 6.49 7.02
CA PHE A 143 11.98 5.84 7.13
C PHE A 143 13.00 6.70 7.89
N GLY A 144 12.58 7.85 8.44
CA GLY A 144 13.45 8.80 9.12
C GLY A 144 14.49 9.45 8.20
N PRO A 145 15.42 10.25 8.76
CA PRO A 145 16.48 10.92 7.99
C PRO A 145 17.45 9.95 7.28
N ALA A 146 17.47 8.67 7.66
CA ALA A 146 18.28 7.62 7.02
C ALA A 146 17.87 7.33 5.55
N PHE A 147 16.71 7.82 5.11
CA PHE A 147 16.15 7.58 3.77
C PHE A 147 16.38 8.73 2.77
N ASN A 148 16.95 9.85 3.22
CA ASN A 148 17.16 11.05 2.38
C ASN A 148 18.43 11.00 1.49
N GLY A 149 19.17 9.89 1.49
CA GLY A 149 20.37 9.72 0.67
C GLY A 149 20.10 8.91 -0.60
N ALA A 150 20.20 9.55 -1.77
CA ALA A 150 20.00 8.95 -3.09
C ALA A 150 20.99 7.82 -3.47
N THR A 151 21.91 7.45 -2.57
CA THR A 151 23.00 6.49 -2.80
C THR A 151 22.98 5.28 -1.85
N ASN A 152 22.11 5.23 -0.85
CA ASN A 152 22.02 4.06 0.01
C ASN A 152 21.07 3.03 -0.59
N ALA A 153 21.38 1.75 -0.41
CA ALA A 153 20.68 0.62 -0.99
C ALA A 153 19.53 -0.01 -0.14
N PRO A 154 18.71 0.68 0.69
CA PRO A 154 18.00 0.01 1.78
C PRO A 154 16.60 -0.53 1.45
N TYR A 155 16.06 -0.39 0.22
CA TYR A 155 14.71 -0.88 -0.06
C TYR A 155 14.59 -2.40 -0.03
N LYS A 156 15.62 -3.09 -0.53
CA LYS A 156 15.57 -4.55 -0.71
C LYS A 156 15.65 -5.30 0.61
N ASP A 157 16.34 -4.73 1.61
CA ASP A 157 16.67 -5.40 2.86
C ASP A 157 15.93 -4.83 4.08
N ASP A 158 15.06 -3.82 3.93
CA ASP A 158 14.24 -3.32 5.05
C ASP A 158 13.28 -4.42 5.52
N PRO A 159 13.32 -4.82 6.81
CA PRO A 159 12.46 -5.86 7.36
C PRO A 159 10.96 -5.62 7.16
N ARG A 160 10.52 -4.35 7.12
CA ARG A 160 9.10 -3.97 6.93
C ARG A 160 8.62 -4.18 5.50
N LEU A 161 9.55 -4.34 4.56
CA LEU A 161 9.26 -4.59 3.14
C LEU A 161 9.43 -6.05 2.75
N GLN A 162 9.95 -6.89 3.67
CA GLN A 162 10.07 -8.32 3.44
C GLN A 162 8.71 -8.99 3.45
N PRO A 163 8.50 -10.02 2.62
CA PRO A 163 7.30 -10.84 2.68
C PRO A 163 6.98 -11.22 4.13
N ILE A 164 5.75 -10.98 4.54
CA ILE A 164 5.30 -11.32 5.88
C ILE A 164 5.33 -12.84 6.01
N SER A 165 6.05 -13.34 7.01
CA SER A 165 5.99 -14.76 7.33
C SER A 165 4.76 -15.02 8.18
N ALA A 166 4.25 -16.25 8.11
CA ALA A 166 3.13 -16.70 8.94
C ALA A 166 3.36 -16.45 10.45
N ALA A 167 4.63 -16.44 10.88
CA ALA A 167 5.05 -16.20 12.26
C ALA A 167 5.02 -14.73 12.69
N ASP A 168 5.03 -13.79 11.74
CA ASP A 168 5.03 -12.34 12.01
C ASP A 168 3.63 -11.78 12.25
N TYR A 169 2.58 -12.56 11.97
CA TYR A 169 1.22 -12.18 12.29
C TYR A 169 1.03 -12.19 13.81
N PRO A 170 0.31 -11.21 14.39
CA PRO A 170 0.01 -11.19 15.81
C PRO A 170 -0.91 -12.38 16.16
N ARG A 171 -0.31 -13.53 16.44
CA ARG A 171 -1.02 -14.78 16.78
C ARG A 171 -1.37 -14.87 18.25
N THR A 172 -0.79 -14.00 19.09
CA THR A 172 -0.55 -14.38 20.48
C THR A 172 -1.70 -14.13 21.45
N GLU A 173 -2.72 -13.33 21.17
CA GLU A 173 -3.78 -13.08 22.18
C GLU A 173 -5.21 -12.95 21.65
N CYS A 174 -5.43 -12.86 20.33
CA CYS A 174 -6.75 -12.68 19.74
C CYS A 174 -7.07 -13.82 18.75
N PRO A 175 -8.22 -14.52 18.88
CA PRO A 175 -8.70 -15.49 17.89
C PRO A 175 -8.82 -14.92 16.47
N ASN A 176 -8.86 -13.59 16.35
CA ASN A 176 -8.95 -12.84 15.10
C ASN A 176 -7.67 -12.03 14.75
N GLY A 177 -6.50 -12.34 15.35
CA GLY A 177 -5.29 -11.52 15.17
C GLY A 177 -4.82 -11.38 13.71
N VAL A 178 -5.15 -12.33 12.84
CA VAL A 178 -4.92 -12.21 11.39
C VAL A 178 -5.76 -11.11 10.75
N MET A 179 -7.00 -10.90 11.22
CA MET A 179 -7.88 -9.86 10.69
C MET A 179 -7.37 -8.45 11.01
N GLU A 180 -6.67 -8.27 12.13
CA GLU A 180 -6.07 -6.99 12.52
C GLU A 180 -5.05 -6.52 11.46
N HIS A 181 -4.36 -7.44 10.80
CA HIS A 181 -3.47 -7.11 9.67
C HIS A 181 -4.22 -6.49 8.48
N TYR A 182 -5.48 -6.87 8.29
CA TYR A 182 -6.30 -6.41 7.18
C TYR A 182 -7.19 -5.22 7.54
N ASP A 183 -7.27 -4.86 8.82
CA ASP A 183 -7.99 -3.71 9.32
C ASP A 183 -7.23 -2.43 8.96
N VAL A 184 -7.94 -1.46 8.38
CA VAL A 184 -7.37 -0.18 7.95
C VAL A 184 -7.85 1.00 8.80
N SER A 185 -8.59 0.73 9.88
CA SER A 185 -9.15 1.74 10.80
C SER A 185 -8.08 2.67 11.36
N ASP A 186 -6.91 2.12 11.67
CA ASP A 186 -5.79 2.82 12.31
C ASP A 186 -4.63 3.12 11.35
N ALA A 187 -4.84 2.95 10.04
CA ALA A 187 -3.82 3.22 9.04
C ALA A 187 -3.36 4.68 9.11
N GLN A 188 -2.06 4.89 9.30
CA GLN A 188 -1.49 6.20 9.53
C GLN A 188 -1.49 7.04 8.25
N THR A 189 -2.01 8.26 8.37
CA THR A 189 -1.89 9.25 7.29
C THR A 189 -0.46 9.77 7.22
N PRO A 190 0.00 10.25 6.05
CA PRO A 190 1.24 11.01 5.96
C PRO A 190 1.19 12.18 6.94
N GLN A 191 2.13 12.23 7.88
CA GLN A 191 2.27 13.36 8.79
C GLN A 191 2.71 14.59 7.99
N THR A 192 1.76 15.32 7.43
CA THR A 192 1.98 16.69 6.98
C THR A 192 1.93 17.57 8.23
N SER A 193 2.94 18.43 8.38
CA SER A 193 3.28 19.11 9.63
C SER A 193 2.25 20.13 10.15
N THR A 194 1.04 20.22 9.56
CA THR A 194 0.15 21.35 9.83
C THR A 194 -1.30 21.04 10.22
N PHE A 195 -1.86 19.83 10.13
CA PHE A 195 -3.26 19.64 10.53
C PHE A 195 -3.58 18.28 11.18
N ARG A 196 -3.85 18.31 12.49
CA ARG A 196 -4.52 17.23 13.27
C ARG A 196 -6.04 17.28 13.10
N GLN A 197 -6.56 17.40 11.89
CA GLN A 197 -7.99 17.15 11.66
C GLN A 197 -8.13 15.69 11.23
N LYS A 198 -8.95 14.93 11.95
CA LYS A 198 -9.32 13.58 11.53
C LYS A 198 -9.88 13.69 10.11
N PRO A 199 -9.37 12.95 9.12
CA PRO A 199 -9.84 13.11 7.75
C PRO A 199 -11.35 12.84 7.67
N ASP A 200 -12.08 13.58 6.84
CA ASP A 200 -13.53 13.43 6.73
C ASP A 200 -13.91 12.08 6.08
N PRO A 201 -15.09 11.50 6.39
CA PRO A 201 -15.58 10.34 5.69
C PRO A 201 -16.06 10.72 4.28
N ALA A 202 -15.72 9.92 3.29
CA ALA A 202 -16.26 10.08 1.94
C ALA A 202 -17.66 9.46 1.86
N THR A 203 -18.53 10.03 1.02
CA THR A 203 -19.80 9.36 0.66
C THR A 203 -19.51 8.10 -0.16
N LEU A 204 -20.35 7.06 -0.06
CA LEU A 204 -20.15 5.83 -0.82
C LEU A 204 -20.24 6.06 -2.33
N SER A 205 -21.06 7.02 -2.77
CA SER A 205 -21.13 7.42 -4.18
C SER A 205 -19.81 8.02 -4.68
N GLN A 206 -19.16 8.87 -3.88
CA GLN A 206 -17.83 9.41 -4.20
C GLN A 206 -16.78 8.29 -4.31
N VAL A 207 -16.82 7.31 -3.40
CA VAL A 207 -15.89 6.16 -3.40
C VAL A 207 -16.09 5.28 -4.65
N ALA A 208 -17.34 5.05 -5.06
CA ALA A 208 -17.66 4.27 -6.26
C ALA A 208 -17.42 5.02 -7.58
N ASN A 209 -17.27 6.34 -7.55
CA ASN A 209 -17.31 7.18 -8.74
C ASN A 209 -16.26 6.75 -9.79
N GLY A 210 -16.73 6.25 -10.94
CA GLY A 210 -15.90 5.75 -12.04
C GLY A 210 -15.37 4.32 -11.88
N VAL A 211 -15.80 3.56 -10.87
CA VAL A 211 -15.51 2.11 -10.76
C VAL A 211 -16.44 1.39 -11.72
N ILE A 212 -15.88 0.59 -12.63
CA ILE A 212 -16.62 -0.24 -13.59
C ILE A 212 -16.52 -1.70 -13.19
N HIS A 213 -15.31 -2.15 -12.84
CA HIS A 213 -15.05 -3.52 -12.41
C HIS A 213 -14.87 -3.56 -10.90
N HIS A 214 -15.94 -3.88 -10.19
CA HIS A 214 -15.90 -4.11 -8.74
C HIS A 214 -15.17 -5.43 -8.43
N PRO A 215 -14.48 -5.55 -7.28
CA PRO A 215 -13.87 -6.80 -6.84
C PRO A 215 -14.91 -7.94 -6.77
N GLN A 216 -14.48 -9.18 -7.04
CA GLN A 216 -15.39 -10.35 -7.05
C GLN A 216 -14.81 -11.55 -6.30
N GLY A 217 -15.67 -12.53 -5.97
CA GLY A 217 -15.24 -13.76 -5.31
C GLY A 217 -14.47 -13.51 -4.02
N LEU A 218 -13.25 -14.04 -3.93
CA LEU A 218 -12.37 -13.87 -2.77
C LEU A 218 -11.86 -12.43 -2.60
N GLU A 219 -11.84 -11.61 -3.66
CA GLU A 219 -11.37 -10.23 -3.59
C GLU A 219 -12.40 -9.30 -2.90
N ALA A 220 -13.67 -9.70 -2.94
CA ALA A 220 -14.81 -8.94 -2.45
C ALA A 220 -15.01 -9.10 -0.93
N GLY A 221 -14.41 -8.20 -0.17
CA GLY A 221 -14.62 -8.05 1.26
C GLY A 221 -15.93 -7.33 1.61
N ILE A 222 -15.97 -6.81 2.85
CA ILE A 222 -17.13 -6.10 3.38
C ILE A 222 -17.40 -4.82 2.59
N VAL A 223 -16.35 -4.08 2.20
CA VAL A 223 -16.48 -2.81 1.50
C VAL A 223 -17.25 -3.02 0.20
N THR A 224 -16.82 -3.95 -0.64
CA THR A 224 -17.46 -4.26 -1.93
C THR A 224 -18.92 -4.63 -1.76
N LYS A 225 -19.26 -5.50 -0.80
CA LYS A 225 -20.65 -5.90 -0.54
C LYS A 225 -21.52 -4.72 -0.15
N VAL A 226 -21.01 -3.83 0.70
CA VAL A 226 -21.72 -2.60 1.08
C VAL A 226 -21.83 -1.62 -0.09
N MET A 227 -20.79 -1.46 -0.91
CA MET A 227 -20.83 -0.61 -2.10
C MET A 227 -21.90 -1.07 -3.09
N LEU A 228 -21.98 -2.38 -3.38
CA LEU A 228 -23.00 -2.96 -4.27
C LEU A 228 -24.43 -2.82 -3.68
N PHE A 229 -24.58 -3.02 -2.36
CA PHE A 229 -25.85 -2.77 -1.68
C PHE A 229 -26.28 -1.31 -1.77
N ALA A 230 -25.33 -0.39 -1.58
CA ALA A 230 -25.56 1.05 -1.60
C ALA A 230 -25.94 1.52 -3.01
N ALA A 231 -25.25 1.03 -4.03
CA ALA A 231 -25.55 1.28 -5.43
C ALA A 231 -27.00 0.91 -5.78
N ALA A 232 -27.47 -0.26 -5.32
CA ALA A 232 -28.83 -0.73 -5.55
C ALA A 232 -29.93 0.11 -4.86
N ARG A 233 -29.55 1.11 -4.06
CA ARG A 233 -30.44 2.04 -3.34
C ARG A 233 -30.07 3.50 -3.60
N ASP A 234 -29.46 3.77 -4.75
CA ASP A 234 -29.07 5.12 -5.16
C ASP A 234 -28.21 5.85 -4.12
N TRP A 235 -27.41 5.10 -3.34
CA TRP A 235 -26.46 5.61 -2.36
C TRP A 235 -27.07 6.32 -1.14
N VAL A 236 -28.39 6.20 -0.94
CA VAL A 236 -29.15 6.93 0.08
C VAL A 236 -29.84 5.96 1.04
N ASP A 237 -29.81 6.28 2.33
CA ASP A 237 -30.59 5.57 3.33
C ASP A 237 -32.09 5.86 3.17
N PRO A 238 -32.93 4.87 2.82
CA PRO A 238 -34.35 5.10 2.58
C PRO A 238 -35.11 5.55 3.84
N ALA A 239 -34.59 5.28 5.04
CA ALA A 239 -35.24 5.68 6.28
C ALA A 239 -34.95 7.15 6.65
N THR A 240 -33.80 7.68 6.24
CA THR A 240 -33.36 9.03 6.67
C THR A 240 -33.17 10.03 5.52
N GLY A 241 -33.10 9.57 4.27
CA GLY A 241 -32.76 10.38 3.11
C GLY A 241 -31.29 10.84 3.08
N ARG A 242 -30.45 10.42 4.03
CA ARG A 242 -29.03 10.77 4.08
C ARG A 242 -28.20 9.85 3.17
N GLN A 243 -27.19 10.40 2.51
CA GLN A 243 -26.19 9.58 1.80
C GLN A 243 -25.36 8.76 2.79
N TRP A 244 -25.09 7.51 2.45
CA TRP A 244 -24.16 6.70 3.23
C TRP A 244 -22.71 7.14 3.01
N THR A 245 -21.89 6.97 4.04
CA THR A 245 -20.46 7.29 4.01
C THR A 245 -19.59 6.10 4.39
N THR A 246 -18.28 6.24 4.30
CA THR A 246 -17.31 5.20 4.71
C THR A 246 -17.45 4.80 6.18
N ASP A 247 -18.01 5.66 7.03
CA ASP A 247 -18.33 5.35 8.44
C ASP A 247 -19.50 4.40 8.61
N ASP A 248 -20.42 4.37 7.65
CA ASP A 248 -21.61 3.53 7.72
C ASP A 248 -21.31 2.08 7.34
N ILE A 249 -20.16 1.81 6.71
CA ILE A 249 -19.79 0.48 6.18
C ILE A 249 -19.87 -0.61 7.27
N PRO A 250 -19.25 -0.47 8.46
CA PRO A 250 -19.30 -1.52 9.47
C PRO A 250 -20.72 -1.79 9.98
N ALA A 251 -21.50 -0.73 10.23
CA ALA A 251 -22.88 -0.85 10.71
C ALA A 251 -23.80 -1.46 9.65
N LEU A 252 -23.63 -1.09 8.38
CA LEU A 252 -24.35 -1.67 7.26
C LEU A 252 -24.01 -3.15 7.09
N ALA A 253 -22.72 -3.51 7.13
CA ALA A 253 -22.27 -4.88 7.01
C ALA A 253 -22.85 -5.76 8.12
N PHE A 254 -22.80 -5.30 9.36
CA PHE A 254 -23.39 -5.99 10.51
C PHE A 254 -24.91 -6.17 10.33
N ARG A 255 -25.63 -5.09 10.02
CA ARG A 255 -27.10 -5.12 9.84
C ARG A 255 -27.53 -6.07 8.72
N LEU A 256 -26.75 -6.17 7.65
CA LEU A 256 -27.05 -6.99 6.48
C LEU A 256 -26.51 -8.42 6.59
N GLY A 257 -25.77 -8.75 7.66
CA GLY A 257 -25.16 -10.06 7.83
C GLY A 257 -24.05 -10.35 6.82
N PHE A 258 -23.37 -9.32 6.31
CA PHE A 258 -22.24 -9.52 5.40
C PHE A 258 -21.02 -10.04 6.15
N GLY A 259 -20.66 -11.29 5.88
CA GLY A 259 -19.41 -11.89 6.36
C GLY A 259 -18.22 -11.59 5.46
N LEU A 260 -17.01 -11.74 6.00
CA LEU A 260 -15.77 -11.76 5.22
C LEU A 260 -15.61 -13.10 4.47
N PRO A 261 -14.84 -13.13 3.37
CA PRO A 261 -14.42 -14.39 2.77
C PRO A 261 -13.56 -15.20 3.76
N GLN A 262 -13.49 -16.53 3.58
CA GLN A 262 -12.77 -17.42 4.49
C GLN A 262 -11.26 -17.08 4.54
N GLU A 263 -10.73 -16.64 3.41
CA GLU A 263 -9.34 -16.26 3.22
C GLU A 263 -8.95 -15.07 4.09
N ALA A 264 -9.89 -14.17 4.44
CA ALA A 264 -9.63 -13.03 5.32
C ALA A 264 -9.26 -13.43 6.77
N TYR A 265 -9.49 -14.69 7.13
CA TYR A 265 -9.09 -15.28 8.42
C TYR A 265 -7.72 -15.97 8.34
N THR A 266 -7.05 -15.90 7.20
CA THR A 266 -5.74 -16.50 6.93
C THR A 266 -4.73 -15.42 6.56
N ASP A 267 -3.44 -15.73 6.67
CA ASP A 267 -2.35 -14.82 6.31
C ASP A 267 -2.13 -14.69 4.79
N THR A 268 -2.94 -15.37 3.97
CA THR A 268 -2.74 -15.45 2.52
C THR A 268 -3.77 -14.68 1.70
N TRP A 269 -4.70 -13.93 2.34
CA TRP A 269 -5.80 -13.30 1.61
C TRP A 269 -5.33 -12.36 0.50
N ASP A 270 -4.38 -11.48 0.81
CA ASP A 270 -3.85 -10.54 -0.18
C ASP A 270 -3.00 -11.24 -1.25
N GLN A 271 -2.29 -12.33 -0.92
CA GLN A 271 -1.54 -13.14 -1.87
C GLN A 271 -2.47 -13.83 -2.88
N LEU A 272 -3.60 -14.37 -2.42
CA LEU A 272 -4.62 -14.94 -3.31
C LEU A 272 -5.26 -13.86 -4.18
N CYS A 273 -5.48 -12.66 -3.63
CA CYS A 273 -5.93 -11.52 -4.42
C CYS A 273 -4.90 -11.07 -5.48
N LEU A 274 -3.61 -11.20 -5.18
CA LEU A 274 -2.53 -10.88 -6.11
C LEU A 274 -2.58 -11.81 -7.33
N GLU A 275 -2.78 -13.11 -7.13
CA GLU A 275 -2.89 -14.09 -8.23
C GLU A 275 -4.00 -13.70 -9.22
N SER A 276 -5.17 -13.31 -8.72
CA SER A 276 -6.27 -12.82 -9.55
C SER A 276 -5.91 -11.54 -10.31
N CYS A 277 -5.21 -10.60 -9.66
CA CYS A 277 -4.72 -9.40 -10.32
C CYS A 277 -3.68 -9.71 -11.40
N GLU A 278 -2.81 -10.68 -11.18
CA GLU A 278 -1.81 -11.11 -12.16
C GLU A 278 -2.45 -11.75 -13.39
N ALA A 279 -3.56 -12.45 -13.22
CA ALA A 279 -4.37 -13.04 -14.29
C ALA A 279 -5.07 -12.01 -15.20
N ILE A 280 -5.20 -10.73 -14.79
CA ILE A 280 -5.72 -9.67 -15.68
C ILE A 280 -4.81 -9.55 -16.92
N ASP A 281 -5.39 -9.71 -18.10
CA ASP A 281 -4.67 -9.64 -19.37
C ASP A 281 -3.91 -8.32 -19.51
N ARG A 282 -2.68 -8.41 -20.01
CA ARG A 282 -1.91 -7.22 -20.36
C ARG A 282 -2.45 -6.64 -21.66
N PRO A 283 -2.57 -5.30 -21.77
CA PRO A 283 -2.98 -4.69 -23.02
C PRO A 283 -2.02 -5.09 -24.14
N THR A 284 -2.55 -5.69 -25.21
CA THR A 284 -1.79 -6.04 -26.41
C THR A 284 -1.40 -4.78 -27.19
N ALA A 285 -0.30 -4.88 -27.93
CA ALA A 285 0.29 -3.77 -28.68
C ALA A 285 -0.61 -3.25 -29.81
#